data_AF-A0A401UHG8-F1
#
_entry.id   AF-A0A401UHG8-F1
#
_cell.length_a   1.000
_cell.length_b   1.000
_cell.length_c   1.000
_cell.angle_alpha   90.00
_cell.angle_beta   90.00
_cell.angle_gamma   90.00
#
_symmetry.space_group_name_H-M   'P 1'
#
loop_
_entity.id
_entity.type
_entity.pdbx_description
1 polymer ?
#
loop_
_entity_poly.entity_id
_entity_poly.type
_entity_poly.pdbx_seq_one_letter_code
_entity_poly.pdbx_strand_id
1 'polypeptide(L)'
;MKKIFIFGTGTGYLKMKCLLPEDSYELIGFIDNNKKQRTIFEGKEIFSPSEAIKKKFDQILIASTFFDEIENQLLNLGVEKGKIIKYYSAEDTLFDARLISLKLVCIEIKEKKIKGNVAELGVFRGDFSKKINRIFSDRTLYLFDTFQGFDEKDVELEIDNGYSNAVKGTFSDTSEMIVLNKMLYKDKCIIKKGYFPDSLNGLEDMFVFVSIDVDLYKPTYEGLQYFYNRLVKGGYIFIHDYNNLGYSGVKEAVKMFCKENDAVYFPLSDCHGSVVITK
;
A
#
# COMPACT_ATOMS: atom_id res chain seq x y z
N MET A 1 -24.90 8.59 17.41
CA MET A 1 -23.55 8.43 16.81
C MET A 1 -22.65 9.55 17.29
N LYS A 2 -21.35 9.29 17.41
CA LYS A 2 -20.37 10.33 17.73
C LYS A 2 -20.27 11.31 16.56
N LYS A 3 -20.35 12.60 16.81
CA LYS A 3 -20.16 13.68 15.84
C LYS A 3 -18.67 13.92 15.67
N ILE A 4 -18.14 13.74 14.47
CA ILE A 4 -16.71 13.90 14.23
C ILE A 4 -16.41 14.93 13.13
N PHE A 5 -15.24 15.54 13.25
CA PHE A 5 -14.54 16.17 12.13
C PHE A 5 -13.39 15.28 11.67
N ILE A 6 -13.06 15.34 10.38
CA ILE A 6 -11.82 14.77 9.84
C ILE A 6 -10.89 15.90 9.42
N PHE A 7 -9.69 15.94 9.97
CA PHE A 7 -8.67 16.93 9.64
C PHE A 7 -7.75 16.39 8.54
N GLY A 8 -7.84 16.98 7.36
CA GLY A 8 -7.09 16.64 6.16
C GLY A 8 -8.00 16.12 5.05
N THR A 9 -7.86 16.69 3.85
CA THR A 9 -8.58 16.26 2.63
C THR A 9 -7.64 15.67 1.57
N GLY A 10 -6.39 15.36 1.96
CA GLY A 10 -5.35 14.86 1.07
C GLY A 10 -5.23 13.33 1.05
N THR A 11 -4.05 12.85 0.65
CA THR A 11 -3.73 11.42 0.54
C THR A 11 -3.91 10.67 1.86
N GLY A 12 -3.65 11.31 3.00
CA GLY A 12 -3.88 10.74 4.33
C GLY A 12 -5.35 10.36 4.57
N TYR A 13 -6.29 11.17 4.09
CA TYR A 13 -7.72 10.84 4.12
C TYR A 13 -8.07 9.69 3.19
N LEU A 14 -7.58 9.72 1.94
CA LEU A 14 -7.88 8.70 0.94
C LEU A 14 -7.48 7.29 1.41
N LYS A 15 -6.33 7.18 2.08
CA LYS A 15 -5.83 5.95 2.73
C LYS A 15 -6.72 5.48 3.90
N MET A 16 -7.24 6.42 4.68
CA MET A 16 -8.04 6.15 5.88
C MET A 16 -9.50 5.79 5.57
N LYS A 17 -10.09 6.45 4.56
CA LYS A 17 -11.53 6.43 4.30
C LYS A 17 -12.11 5.02 4.23
N CYS A 18 -11.41 4.08 3.58
CA CYS A 18 -11.87 2.70 3.43
C CYS A 18 -11.90 1.89 4.73
N LEU A 19 -11.27 2.39 5.81
CA LEU A 19 -11.17 1.72 7.10
C LEU A 19 -12.13 2.30 8.14
N LEU A 20 -12.82 3.40 7.83
CA LEU A 20 -13.80 4.01 8.72
C LEU A 20 -15.16 3.31 8.60
N PRO A 21 -15.73 2.79 9.70
CA PRO A 21 -17.06 2.20 9.68
C PRO A 21 -18.12 3.31 9.63
N GLU A 22 -18.76 3.48 8.47
CA GLU A 22 -19.66 4.61 8.14
C GLU A 22 -20.80 4.80 9.16
N ASP A 23 -21.30 3.72 9.77
CA ASP A 23 -22.40 3.78 10.74
C ASP A 23 -21.96 4.08 12.19
N SER A 24 -20.65 4.20 12.45
CA SER A 24 -20.17 4.44 13.82
C SER A 24 -20.11 5.94 14.17
N TYR A 25 -20.24 6.84 13.21
CA TYR A 25 -20.04 8.28 13.39
C TYR A 25 -20.89 9.15 12.46
N GLU A 26 -21.20 10.37 12.91
CA GLU A 26 -21.80 11.42 12.11
C GLU A 26 -20.69 12.38 11.65
N LEU A 27 -20.37 12.40 10.34
CA LEU A 27 -19.39 13.33 9.79
C LEU A 27 -19.97 14.75 9.68
N ILE A 28 -19.49 15.65 10.53
CA ILE A 28 -19.90 17.07 10.55
C ILE A 28 -19.27 17.82 9.38
N GLY A 29 -18.00 17.55 9.09
CA GLY A 29 -17.26 18.17 8.00
C GLY A 29 -15.78 17.80 8.00
N PHE A 30 -15.05 18.43 7.11
CA PHE A 30 -13.59 18.32 7.03
C PHE A 30 -12.93 19.57 7.61
N ILE A 31 -11.69 19.44 8.06
CA ILE A 31 -10.85 20.55 8.50
C ILE A 31 -9.62 20.60 7.61
N ASP A 32 -9.31 21.77 7.08
CA ASP A 32 -8.07 22.01 6.34
C ASP A 32 -7.53 23.43 6.62
N ASN A 33 -6.22 23.54 6.77
CA ASN A 33 -5.54 24.83 6.96
C ASN A 33 -5.60 25.70 5.70
N ASN A 34 -5.69 25.09 4.51
CA ASN A 34 -5.72 25.73 3.21
C ASN A 34 -7.14 25.77 2.62
N LYS A 35 -8.14 26.18 3.43
CA LYS A 35 -9.54 26.38 2.98
C LYS A 35 -9.69 27.24 1.71
N LYS A 36 -8.71 28.08 1.38
CA LYS A 36 -8.74 29.01 0.22
C LYS A 36 -8.88 28.34 -1.15
N GLN A 37 -8.57 27.05 -1.28
CA GLN A 37 -8.62 26.35 -2.58
C GLN A 37 -9.90 25.51 -2.77
N ARG A 38 -10.62 25.17 -1.70
CA ARG A 38 -11.81 24.30 -1.74
C ARG A 38 -12.68 24.51 -0.51
N THR A 39 -14.00 24.59 -0.69
CA THR A 39 -14.97 24.78 0.41
C THR A 39 -15.85 23.56 0.68
N ILE A 40 -15.92 22.61 -0.26
CA ILE A 40 -16.68 21.36 -0.15
C ILE A 40 -15.80 20.19 -0.57
N PHE A 41 -15.75 19.14 0.24
CA PHE A 41 -15.06 17.88 -0.03
C PHE A 41 -15.98 16.71 0.30
N GLU A 42 -16.15 15.79 -0.65
CA GLU A 42 -17.08 14.64 -0.55
C GLU A 42 -18.50 15.01 -0.06
N GLY A 43 -19.03 16.11 -0.56
CA GLY A 43 -20.37 16.59 -0.19
C GLY A 43 -20.47 17.20 1.22
N LYS A 44 -19.34 17.41 1.91
CA LYS A 44 -19.28 18.04 3.24
C LYS A 44 -18.46 19.33 3.20
N GLU A 45 -18.81 20.27 4.07
CA GLU A 45 -18.12 21.55 4.19
C GLU A 45 -16.70 21.37 4.75
N ILE A 46 -15.76 22.18 4.26
CA ILE A 46 -14.40 22.29 4.77
C ILE A 46 -14.31 23.53 5.66
N PHE A 47 -13.94 23.31 6.92
CA PHE A 47 -13.75 24.34 7.92
C PHE A 47 -12.26 24.63 8.11
N SER A 48 -11.92 25.88 8.42
CA SER A 48 -10.65 26.16 9.08
C SER A 48 -10.69 25.62 10.52
N PRO A 49 -9.54 25.34 11.16
CA PRO A 49 -9.53 24.84 12.53
C PRO A 49 -10.32 25.73 13.50
N SER A 50 -10.15 27.05 13.41
CA SER A 50 -10.83 28.02 14.26
C SER A 50 -12.35 28.10 14.04
N GLU A 51 -12.85 27.70 12.87
CA GLU A 51 -14.29 27.58 12.61
C GLU A 51 -14.85 26.26 13.16
N ALA A 52 -14.10 25.16 12.99
CA ALA A 52 -14.51 23.83 13.41
C ALA A 52 -14.68 23.73 14.93
N ILE A 53 -13.76 24.30 15.71
CA ILE A 53 -13.80 24.25 17.19
C ILE A 53 -15.03 24.97 17.79
N LYS A 54 -15.67 25.88 17.03
CA LYS A 54 -16.87 26.60 17.46
C LYS A 54 -18.15 25.78 17.27
N LYS A 55 -18.07 24.66 16.55
CA LYS A 55 -19.20 23.76 16.30
C LYS A 55 -19.28 22.71 17.42
N LYS A 56 -20.42 22.03 17.53
CA LYS A 56 -20.58 20.89 18.43
C LYS A 56 -19.99 19.63 17.78
N PHE A 57 -18.95 19.06 18.39
CA PHE A 57 -18.32 17.81 17.98
C PHE A 57 -17.92 16.99 19.21
N ASP A 58 -17.79 15.68 19.03
CA ASP A 58 -17.29 14.75 20.03
C ASP A 58 -15.79 14.49 19.84
N GLN A 59 -15.33 14.31 18.59
CA GLN A 59 -13.93 14.02 18.28
C GLN A 59 -13.46 14.68 16.96
N ILE A 60 -12.14 14.90 16.83
CA ILE A 60 -11.46 15.31 15.61
C ILE A 60 -10.46 14.21 15.25
N LEU A 61 -10.63 13.61 14.08
CA LEU A 61 -9.74 12.57 13.56
C LEU A 61 -8.72 13.19 12.61
N ILE A 62 -7.43 13.08 12.91
CA ILE A 62 -6.35 13.62 12.08
C ILE A 62 -5.96 12.59 11.02
N ALA A 63 -6.26 12.91 9.76
CA ALA A 63 -6.02 12.09 8.57
C ALA A 63 -4.90 12.70 7.70
N SER A 64 -3.75 12.99 8.33
CA SER A 64 -2.60 13.66 7.71
C SER A 64 -1.30 13.09 8.25
N THR A 65 -0.25 13.12 7.45
CA THR A 65 1.11 12.77 7.87
C THR A 65 1.75 13.84 8.76
N PHE A 66 1.20 15.06 8.80
CA PHE A 66 1.60 16.16 9.69
C PHE A 66 0.83 16.10 11.03
N PHE A 67 0.68 14.89 11.57
CA PHE A 67 -0.25 14.63 12.67
C PHE A 67 0.16 15.33 13.97
N ASP A 68 1.46 15.47 14.24
CA ASP A 68 1.96 16.13 15.45
C ASP A 68 1.80 17.66 15.37
N GLU A 69 2.04 18.27 14.20
CA GLU A 69 1.80 19.70 14.01
C GLU A 69 0.32 20.05 14.15
N ILE A 70 -0.55 19.21 13.56
CA ILE A 70 -2.00 19.40 13.63
C ILE A 70 -2.53 19.17 15.05
N GLU A 71 -2.04 18.15 15.77
CA GLU A 71 -2.39 17.93 17.18
C GLU A 71 -2.04 19.16 18.02
N ASN A 72 -0.81 19.67 17.91
CA ASN A 72 -0.36 20.85 18.63
C ASN A 72 -1.19 22.10 18.29
N GLN A 73 -1.56 22.27 17.01
CA GLN A 73 -2.44 23.35 16.57
C GLN A 73 -3.81 23.28 17.26
N LEU A 74 -4.44 22.09 17.29
CA LEU A 74 -5.75 21.88 17.91
C LEU A 74 -5.70 22.09 19.44
N LEU A 75 -4.64 21.63 20.10
CA LEU A 75 -4.42 21.86 21.53
C LEU A 75 -4.28 23.37 21.83
N ASN A 76 -3.52 24.11 21.03
CA ASN A 76 -3.36 25.57 21.17
C ASN A 76 -4.67 26.34 20.93
N LEU A 77 -5.58 25.76 20.14
CA LEU A 77 -6.93 26.28 19.92
C LEU A 77 -7.93 25.88 21.02
N GLY A 78 -7.49 25.15 22.04
CA GLY A 78 -8.30 24.77 23.21
C GLY A 78 -9.09 23.47 23.05
N VAL A 79 -8.78 22.64 22.04
CA VAL A 79 -9.40 21.30 21.93
C VAL A 79 -8.81 20.39 23.00
N GLU A 80 -9.67 19.72 23.76
CA GLU A 80 -9.24 18.72 24.75
C GLU A 80 -8.51 17.56 24.08
N LYS A 81 -7.36 17.16 24.62
CA LYS A 81 -6.53 16.07 24.06
C LYS A 81 -7.30 14.77 23.83
N GLY A 82 -8.21 14.40 24.74
CA GLY A 82 -9.04 13.18 24.60
C GLY A 82 -10.04 13.20 23.44
N LYS A 83 -10.27 14.36 22.82
CA LYS A 83 -11.11 14.51 21.62
C LYS A 83 -10.31 14.41 20.33
N ILE A 84 -8.98 14.40 20.38
CA ILE A 84 -8.11 14.33 19.21
C ILE A 84 -7.69 12.87 19.01
N ILE A 85 -8.07 12.29 17.88
CA ILE A 85 -7.62 10.95 17.48
C ILE A 85 -6.63 11.12 16.32
N LYS A 86 -5.44 10.57 16.46
CA LYS A 86 -4.47 10.48 15.37
C LYS A 86 -4.69 9.16 14.64
N TYR A 87 -5.08 9.23 13.36
CA TYR A 87 -5.20 8.02 12.53
C TYR A 87 -3.82 7.51 12.08
N TYR A 88 -2.86 8.43 11.95
CA TYR A 88 -1.45 8.11 11.78
C TYR A 88 -0.72 8.52 13.05
N SER A 89 0.01 7.59 13.63
CA SER A 89 0.79 7.75 14.86
C SER A 89 2.07 6.94 14.74
N ALA A 90 3.05 7.25 15.59
CA ALA A 90 4.22 6.40 15.73
C ALA A 90 3.86 4.94 16.10
N GLU A 91 2.72 4.72 16.75
CA GLU A 91 2.22 3.39 17.13
C GLU A 91 1.64 2.60 15.95
N ASP A 92 1.16 3.28 14.89
CA ASP A 92 0.74 2.60 13.65
C ASP A 92 1.92 1.93 12.92
N THR A 93 3.16 2.33 13.23
CA THR A 93 4.36 1.62 12.76
C THR A 93 4.59 0.30 13.51
N LEU A 94 3.97 0.10 14.68
CA LEU A 94 4.08 -1.13 15.47
C LEU A 94 3.17 -2.24 14.92
N PHE A 95 2.00 -1.87 14.39
CA PHE A 95 0.96 -2.80 13.90
C PHE A 95 0.75 -2.68 12.38
N ASP A 96 1.73 -3.14 11.62
CA ASP A 96 1.65 -3.26 10.16
C ASP A 96 0.87 -4.53 9.76
N ALA A 97 -0.40 -4.38 9.37
CA ALA A 97 -1.28 -5.50 9.02
C ALA A 97 -0.76 -6.36 7.87
N ARG A 98 -0.07 -5.76 6.88
CA ARG A 98 0.55 -6.50 5.76
C ARG A 98 1.72 -7.35 6.25
N LEU A 99 2.57 -6.80 7.12
CA LEU A 99 3.68 -7.53 7.75
C LEU A 99 3.18 -8.64 8.69
N ILE A 100 2.12 -8.38 9.47
CA ILE A 100 1.53 -9.40 10.34
C ILE A 100 0.96 -10.54 9.48
N SER A 101 0.25 -10.21 8.41
CA SER A 101 -0.29 -11.20 7.46
C SER A 101 0.84 -12.02 6.80
N LEU A 102 1.95 -11.38 6.41
CA LEU A 102 3.14 -12.05 5.88
C LEU A 102 3.71 -13.09 6.86
N LYS A 103 3.77 -12.76 8.16
CA LYS A 103 4.23 -13.69 9.20
C LYS A 103 3.29 -14.88 9.36
N LEU A 104 1.97 -14.64 9.38
CA LEU A 104 0.97 -15.70 9.48
C LEU A 104 1.02 -16.64 8.27
N VAL A 105 1.13 -16.09 7.06
CA VAL A 105 1.31 -16.87 5.82
C VAL A 105 2.59 -17.71 5.87
N CYS A 106 3.70 -17.18 6.38
CA CYS A 106 4.93 -17.96 6.56
C CYS A 106 4.75 -19.13 7.54
N ILE A 107 4.02 -18.93 8.65
CA ILE A 107 3.68 -20.01 9.60
C ILE A 107 2.91 -21.11 8.88
N GLU A 108 1.82 -20.76 8.19
CA GLU A 108 1.01 -21.70 7.40
C GLU A 108 1.83 -22.49 6.37
N ILE A 109 2.68 -21.80 5.61
CA ILE A 109 3.57 -22.41 4.61
C ILE A 109 4.54 -23.41 5.28
N LYS A 110 5.11 -23.05 6.43
CA LYS A 110 6.07 -23.90 7.15
C LYS A 110 5.41 -25.12 7.78
N GLU A 111 4.25 -24.96 8.42
CA GLU A 111 3.48 -26.05 9.01
C GLU A 111 3.06 -27.08 7.97
N LYS A 112 2.58 -26.60 6.81
CA LYS A 112 2.23 -27.45 5.65
C LYS A 112 3.44 -27.93 4.85
N LYS A 113 4.66 -27.53 5.23
CA LYS A 113 5.93 -27.90 4.59
C LYS A 113 5.98 -27.61 3.09
N ILE A 114 5.30 -26.55 2.63
CA ILE A 114 5.16 -26.21 1.21
C ILE A 114 6.51 -25.70 0.67
N LYS A 115 6.96 -26.25 -0.45
CA LYS A 115 8.23 -25.89 -1.11
C LYS A 115 7.99 -24.82 -2.18
N GLY A 116 9.03 -24.05 -2.49
CA GLY A 116 8.99 -22.95 -3.46
C GLY A 116 9.80 -21.75 -2.99
N ASN A 117 10.22 -20.92 -3.94
CA ASN A 117 10.97 -19.70 -3.68
C ASN A 117 10.03 -18.55 -3.31
N VAL A 118 10.61 -17.42 -2.93
CA VAL A 118 9.85 -16.19 -2.66
C VAL A 118 10.28 -15.09 -3.61
N ALA A 119 9.36 -14.19 -3.95
CA ALA A 119 9.64 -13.09 -4.86
C ALA A 119 8.99 -11.78 -4.40
N GLU A 120 9.59 -10.68 -4.80
CA GLU A 120 8.98 -9.36 -4.78
C GLU A 120 9.18 -8.69 -6.13
N LEU A 121 8.09 -8.19 -6.71
CA LEU A 121 8.06 -7.39 -7.92
C LEU A 121 7.70 -5.95 -7.53
N GLY A 122 8.63 -5.03 -7.75
CA GLY A 122 8.60 -3.68 -7.18
C GLY A 122 9.24 -3.66 -5.79
N VAL A 123 10.51 -3.27 -5.73
CA VAL A 123 11.39 -3.40 -4.55
C VAL A 123 11.71 -2.02 -3.96
N PHE A 124 11.84 -1.01 -4.81
CA PHE A 124 12.33 0.33 -4.47
C PHE A 124 13.59 0.26 -3.58
N ARG A 125 13.53 0.77 -2.35
CA ARG A 125 14.63 0.78 -1.37
C ARG A 125 14.70 -0.48 -0.50
N GLY A 126 13.86 -1.48 -0.77
CA GLY A 126 13.94 -2.80 -0.13
C GLY A 126 13.35 -2.91 1.29
N ASP A 127 12.44 -2.00 1.67
CA ASP A 127 11.91 -1.97 3.04
C ASP A 127 10.91 -3.08 3.35
N PHE A 128 10.16 -3.57 2.36
CA PHE A 128 9.35 -4.78 2.50
C PHE A 128 10.19 -6.03 2.18
N SER A 129 11.08 -5.97 1.19
CA SER A 129 12.06 -7.02 0.86
C SER A 129 12.85 -7.53 2.06
N LYS A 130 13.37 -6.63 2.91
CA LYS A 130 14.13 -7.04 4.11
C LYS A 130 13.27 -7.80 5.12
N LYS A 131 11.96 -7.53 5.15
CA LYS A 131 10.99 -8.25 5.99
C LYS A 131 10.77 -9.66 5.41
N ILE A 132 10.57 -9.77 4.09
CA ILE A 132 10.45 -11.07 3.39
C ILE A 132 11.72 -11.91 3.62
N ASN A 133 12.91 -11.33 3.37
CA ASN A 133 14.21 -11.98 3.55
C ASN A 133 14.40 -12.55 4.97
N ARG A 134 13.97 -11.81 6.00
CA ARG A 134 14.06 -12.26 7.39
C ARG A 134 13.04 -13.36 7.72
N ILE A 135 11.82 -13.26 7.20
CA ILE A 135 10.72 -14.19 7.52
C ILE A 135 10.88 -15.53 6.79
N PHE A 136 11.32 -15.48 5.53
CA PHE A 136 11.61 -16.63 4.67
C PHE A 136 13.13 -16.85 4.51
N SER A 137 13.85 -16.80 5.63
CA SER A 137 15.31 -16.91 5.70
C SER A 137 15.89 -18.20 5.08
N ASP A 138 15.07 -19.24 4.95
CA ASP A 138 15.43 -20.54 4.40
C ASP A 138 15.23 -20.65 2.88
N ARG A 139 14.78 -19.59 2.20
CA ARG A 139 14.37 -19.62 0.79
C ARG A 139 15.12 -18.59 -0.04
N THR A 140 15.27 -18.87 -1.33
CA THR A 140 15.75 -17.90 -2.31
C THR A 140 14.70 -16.80 -2.50
N LEU A 141 15.14 -15.55 -2.39
CA LEU A 141 14.34 -14.35 -2.61
C LEU A 141 14.73 -13.68 -3.92
N TYR A 142 13.82 -13.69 -4.88
CA TYR A 142 13.95 -12.97 -6.14
C TYR A 142 13.42 -11.54 -5.99
N LEU A 143 14.21 -10.55 -6.41
CA LEU A 143 13.91 -9.12 -6.26
C LEU A 143 13.89 -8.47 -7.64
N PHE A 144 12.69 -8.22 -8.18
CA PHE A 144 12.48 -7.63 -9.49
C PHE A 144 12.21 -6.14 -9.37
N ASP A 145 13.03 -5.33 -10.03
CA ASP A 145 12.88 -3.88 -10.05
C ASP A 145 13.63 -3.29 -11.25
N THR A 146 13.15 -2.16 -11.78
CA THR A 146 13.87 -1.43 -12.83
C THR A 146 15.15 -0.79 -12.30
N PHE A 147 15.17 -0.44 -11.00
CA PHE A 147 16.12 0.46 -10.35
C PHE A 147 16.25 1.81 -11.07
N GLN A 148 15.21 2.18 -11.81
CA GLN A 148 15.09 3.40 -12.61
C GLN A 148 13.74 4.10 -12.39
N GLY A 149 12.92 3.59 -11.46
CA GLY A 149 11.55 4.06 -11.23
C GLY A 149 10.58 3.59 -12.30
N PHE A 150 9.44 4.28 -12.41
CA PHE A 150 8.41 3.96 -13.40
C PHE A 150 8.93 4.08 -14.84
N ASP A 151 8.64 3.05 -15.64
CA ASP A 151 8.92 3.04 -17.07
C ASP A 151 7.91 3.91 -17.83
N GLU A 152 8.37 4.52 -18.92
CA GLU A 152 7.56 5.42 -19.74
C GLU A 152 6.33 4.72 -20.33
N LYS A 153 6.50 3.46 -20.77
CA LYS A 153 5.40 2.68 -21.38
C LYS A 153 4.26 2.43 -20.41
N ASP A 154 4.57 2.24 -19.13
CA ASP A 154 3.57 2.01 -18.10
C ASP A 154 2.86 3.31 -17.73
N VAL A 155 3.62 4.41 -17.64
CA VAL A 155 3.09 5.76 -17.35
C VAL A 155 2.14 6.25 -18.45
N GLU A 156 2.48 6.07 -19.72
CA GLU A 156 1.60 6.41 -20.84
C GLU A 156 0.25 5.69 -20.73
N LEU A 157 0.27 4.38 -20.47
CA LEU A 157 -0.95 3.58 -20.30
C LEU A 157 -1.80 4.06 -19.12
N GLU A 158 -1.16 4.41 -18.00
CA GLU A 158 -1.85 4.93 -16.81
C GLU A 158 -2.58 6.24 -17.09
N ILE A 159 -1.93 7.15 -17.82
CA ILE A 159 -2.50 8.45 -18.20
C ILE A 159 -3.65 8.24 -19.19
N ASP A 160 -3.44 7.42 -20.23
CA ASP A 160 -4.43 7.17 -21.29
C ASP A 160 -5.74 6.57 -20.76
N ASN A 161 -5.65 5.73 -19.72
CA ASN A 161 -6.80 5.11 -19.08
C ASN A 161 -7.34 5.91 -17.88
N GLY A 162 -6.68 7.01 -17.49
CA GLY A 162 -7.05 7.81 -16.33
C GLY A 162 -6.89 7.08 -15.00
N TYR A 163 -5.96 6.12 -14.92
CA TYR A 163 -5.73 5.29 -13.73
C TYR A 163 -4.90 6.01 -12.66
N SER A 164 -3.96 6.85 -13.07
CA SER A 164 -3.13 7.67 -12.20
C SER A 164 -2.52 8.86 -12.93
N ASN A 165 -1.86 9.74 -12.16
CA ASN A 165 -0.99 10.80 -12.70
C ASN A 165 0.49 10.42 -12.52
N ALA A 166 0.82 9.14 -12.74
CA ALA A 166 2.18 8.65 -12.60
C ALA A 166 3.17 9.46 -13.45
N VAL A 167 4.40 9.61 -12.96
CA VAL A 167 5.47 10.33 -13.64
C VAL A 167 6.65 9.40 -13.84
N LYS A 168 7.20 9.36 -15.05
CA LYS A 168 8.39 8.58 -15.39
C LYS A 168 9.52 8.83 -14.40
N GLY A 169 10.18 7.76 -13.94
CA GLY A 169 11.30 7.83 -13.01
C GLY A 169 10.91 8.15 -11.55
N THR A 170 9.61 8.24 -11.22
CA THR A 170 9.17 8.22 -9.81
C THR A 170 9.68 6.92 -9.18
N PHE A 171 10.23 7.02 -7.96
CA PHE A 171 10.91 5.93 -7.23
C PHE A 171 12.27 5.48 -7.81
N SER A 172 12.93 6.32 -8.61
CA SER A 172 14.29 6.04 -9.14
C SER A 172 15.43 6.19 -8.11
N ASP A 173 15.15 6.73 -6.93
CA ASP A 173 16.12 7.00 -5.86
C ASP A 173 16.46 5.74 -5.04
N THR A 174 16.97 4.72 -5.73
CA THR A 174 17.39 3.43 -5.18
C THR A 174 18.50 2.78 -6.01
N SER A 175 19.07 1.68 -5.51
CA SER A 175 20.02 0.84 -6.24
C SER A 175 20.06 -0.56 -5.65
N GLU A 176 20.60 -1.50 -6.42
CA GLU A 176 20.81 -2.89 -6.00
C GLU A 176 21.63 -2.94 -4.69
N MET A 177 22.63 -2.06 -4.56
CA MET A 177 23.46 -1.97 -3.36
C MET A 177 22.68 -1.46 -2.14
N ILE A 178 21.83 -0.44 -2.31
CA ILE A 178 20.95 0.07 -1.23
C ILE A 178 20.05 -1.05 -0.72
N VAL A 179 19.42 -1.80 -1.62
CA VAL A 179 18.54 -2.92 -1.28
C VAL A 179 19.32 -4.03 -0.58
N LEU A 180 20.39 -4.54 -1.20
CA LEU A 180 21.14 -5.67 -0.68
C LEU A 180 21.81 -5.39 0.67
N ASN A 181 22.20 -4.15 0.96
CA ASN A 181 22.78 -3.78 2.25
C ASN A 181 21.78 -3.82 3.42
N LYS A 182 20.46 -3.86 3.14
CA LYS A 182 19.42 -4.04 4.16
C LYS A 182 19.10 -5.52 4.44
N MET A 183 19.60 -6.45 3.63
CA MET A 183 19.26 -7.87 3.72
C MET A 183 20.11 -8.56 4.79
N LEU A 184 19.46 -9.31 5.67
CA LEU A 184 20.14 -10.12 6.69
C LEU A 184 20.80 -11.35 6.05
N TYR A 185 20.09 -11.99 5.11
CA TYR A 185 20.54 -13.16 4.36
C TYR A 185 20.77 -12.77 2.90
N LYS A 186 21.81 -11.96 2.66
CA LYS A 186 22.14 -11.40 1.34
C LYS A 186 22.47 -12.47 0.30
N ASP A 187 23.04 -13.60 0.72
CA ASP A 187 23.35 -14.77 -0.12
C ASP A 187 22.11 -15.48 -0.67
N LYS A 188 20.94 -15.24 -0.07
CA LYS A 188 19.65 -15.77 -0.52
C LYS A 188 18.94 -14.84 -1.51
N CYS A 189 19.46 -13.64 -1.75
CA CYS A 189 18.83 -12.66 -2.62
C CYS A 189 19.38 -12.75 -4.05
N ILE A 190 18.48 -12.82 -5.02
CA ILE A 190 18.79 -12.74 -6.45
C ILE A 190 18.11 -11.48 -7.00
N ILE A 191 18.92 -10.50 -7.39
CA ILE A 191 18.42 -9.30 -8.06
C ILE A 191 18.10 -9.61 -9.51
N LYS A 192 16.92 -9.20 -9.95
CA LYS A 192 16.44 -9.27 -11.33
C LYS A 192 16.17 -7.85 -11.82
N LYS A 193 17.26 -7.15 -12.14
CA LYS A 193 17.22 -5.76 -12.59
C LYS A 193 16.71 -5.63 -14.01
N GLY A 194 15.81 -4.68 -14.22
CA GLY A 194 15.27 -4.31 -15.53
C GLY A 194 13.76 -4.28 -15.54
N TYR A 195 13.21 -3.84 -16.67
CA TYR A 195 11.77 -3.85 -16.91
C TYR A 195 11.20 -5.27 -16.77
N PHE A 196 10.08 -5.42 -16.09
CA PHE A 196 9.34 -6.69 -16.05
C PHE A 196 8.36 -6.72 -17.23
N PRO A 197 8.25 -7.81 -18.01
CA PRO A 197 8.78 -9.16 -17.79
C PRO A 197 10.20 -9.41 -18.34
N ASP A 198 10.84 -8.45 -18.99
CA ASP A 198 12.15 -8.66 -19.65
C ASP A 198 13.24 -9.13 -18.67
N SER A 199 13.18 -8.68 -17.42
CA SER A 199 14.12 -9.05 -16.35
C SER A 199 14.01 -10.51 -15.89
N LEU A 200 12.98 -11.25 -16.30
CA LEU A 200 12.82 -12.68 -16.00
C LEU A 200 14.03 -13.48 -16.49
N ASN A 201 14.54 -13.18 -17.69
CA ASN A 201 15.66 -13.88 -18.32
C ASN A 201 15.48 -15.42 -18.31
N GLY A 202 14.29 -15.90 -18.69
CA GLY A 202 13.96 -17.33 -18.74
C GLY A 202 13.85 -18.02 -17.39
N LEU A 203 13.56 -17.28 -16.30
CA LEU A 203 13.31 -17.87 -14.99
C LEU A 203 12.05 -18.75 -15.02
N GLU A 204 12.20 -20.01 -14.60
CA GLU A 204 11.11 -21.00 -14.55
C GLU A 204 10.87 -21.56 -13.14
N ASP A 205 11.41 -20.90 -12.12
CA ASP A 205 11.25 -21.31 -10.73
C ASP A 205 9.79 -21.23 -10.26
N MET A 206 9.45 -22.09 -9.30
CA MET A 206 8.14 -22.11 -8.63
C MET A 206 8.18 -21.32 -7.33
N PHE A 207 7.11 -20.58 -7.05
CA PHE A 207 7.02 -19.67 -5.91
C PHE A 207 5.98 -20.15 -4.90
N VAL A 208 6.30 -19.98 -3.62
CA VAL A 208 5.37 -20.21 -2.50
C VAL A 208 4.78 -18.90 -1.96
N PHE A 209 5.50 -17.79 -2.14
CA PHE A 209 5.05 -16.47 -1.74
C PHE A 209 5.56 -15.43 -2.73
N VAL A 210 4.69 -14.53 -3.17
CA VAL A 210 5.05 -13.40 -4.04
C VAL A 210 4.43 -12.12 -3.48
N SER A 211 5.18 -11.03 -3.47
CA SER A 211 4.68 -9.68 -3.26
C SER A 211 4.74 -8.90 -4.57
N ILE A 212 3.64 -8.29 -4.99
CA ILE A 212 3.55 -7.39 -6.16
C ILE A 212 3.21 -6.00 -5.63
N ASP A 213 4.09 -5.04 -5.90
CA ASP A 213 4.07 -3.68 -5.36
C ASP A 213 4.69 -2.69 -6.36
N VAL A 214 4.03 -2.55 -7.51
CA VAL A 214 4.53 -1.80 -8.69
C VAL A 214 3.69 -0.58 -9.03
N ASP A 215 2.69 -0.27 -8.21
CA ASP A 215 1.74 0.86 -8.32
C ASP A 215 0.89 0.94 -9.60
N LEU A 216 1.31 0.35 -10.73
CA LEU A 216 0.72 0.60 -12.04
C LEU A 216 0.01 -0.64 -12.60
N TYR A 217 -1.00 -0.41 -13.43
CA TYR A 217 -1.85 -1.44 -14.05
C TYR A 217 -1.03 -2.52 -14.75
N LYS A 218 -0.21 -2.11 -15.73
CA LYS A 218 0.46 -3.03 -16.64
C LYS A 218 1.45 -3.97 -15.90
N PRO A 219 2.41 -3.47 -15.12
CA PRO A 219 3.34 -4.36 -14.41
C PRO A 219 2.63 -5.20 -13.34
N THR A 220 1.53 -4.72 -12.75
CA THR A 220 0.71 -5.54 -11.83
C THR A 220 0.08 -6.72 -12.58
N TYR A 221 -0.54 -6.44 -13.73
CA TYR A 221 -1.22 -7.44 -14.54
C TYR A 221 -0.25 -8.49 -15.11
N GLU A 222 0.88 -8.05 -15.67
CA GLU A 222 1.92 -8.94 -16.19
C GLU A 222 2.57 -9.78 -15.07
N GLY A 223 2.79 -9.16 -13.90
CA GLY A 223 3.23 -9.87 -12.70
C GLY A 223 2.27 -10.99 -12.30
N LEU A 224 0.98 -10.70 -12.21
CA LEU A 224 -0.05 -11.69 -11.89
C LEU A 224 -0.07 -12.85 -12.91
N GLN A 225 -0.07 -12.54 -14.20
CA GLN A 225 -0.03 -13.55 -15.28
C GLN A 225 1.18 -14.48 -15.15
N TYR A 226 2.37 -13.93 -14.87
CA TYR A 226 3.57 -14.75 -14.71
C TYR A 226 3.58 -15.56 -13.41
N PHE A 227 3.35 -14.90 -12.27
CA PHE A 227 3.52 -15.50 -10.95
C PHE A 227 2.39 -16.46 -10.58
N TYR A 228 1.14 -16.23 -10.97
CA TYR A 228 0.04 -17.12 -10.63
C TYR A 228 0.18 -18.51 -11.26
N ASN A 229 0.69 -18.56 -12.49
CA ASN A 229 0.99 -19.81 -13.17
C ASN A 229 2.13 -20.58 -12.49
N ARG A 230 3.09 -19.87 -11.91
CA ARG A 230 4.24 -20.41 -11.17
C ARG A 230 4.06 -20.47 -9.66
N LEU A 231 2.86 -20.15 -9.18
CA LEU A 231 2.49 -20.31 -7.78
C LEU A 231 2.21 -21.78 -7.52
N VAL A 232 2.87 -22.34 -6.50
CA VAL A 232 2.57 -23.69 -6.03
C VAL A 232 1.21 -23.72 -5.34
N LYS A 233 0.60 -24.91 -5.27
CA LYS A 233 -0.61 -25.12 -4.48
C LYS A 233 -0.34 -24.81 -2.99
N GLY A 234 -1.20 -24.00 -2.38
CA GLY A 234 -1.06 -23.45 -1.04
C GLY A 234 -0.08 -22.26 -0.95
N GLY A 235 0.33 -21.69 -2.09
CA GLY A 235 1.10 -20.46 -2.17
C GLY A 235 0.22 -19.21 -2.19
N TYR A 236 0.84 -18.06 -1.92
CA TYR A 236 0.14 -16.77 -1.77
C TYR A 236 0.78 -15.68 -2.63
N ILE A 237 -0.03 -14.81 -3.22
CA ILE A 237 0.40 -13.57 -3.87
C ILE A 237 -0.25 -12.42 -3.13
N PHE A 238 0.57 -11.51 -2.59
CA PHE A 238 0.12 -10.24 -2.04
C PHE A 238 0.24 -9.19 -3.12
N ILE A 239 -0.81 -8.43 -3.36
CA ILE A 239 -0.83 -7.31 -4.30
C ILE A 239 -1.16 -6.06 -3.49
N HIS A 240 -0.21 -5.15 -3.36
CA HIS A 240 -0.37 -3.90 -2.64
C HIS A 240 -1.05 -2.83 -3.50
N ASP A 241 -1.45 -1.71 -2.89
CA ASP A 241 -2.10 -0.56 -3.54
C ASP A 241 -3.45 -0.84 -4.22
N TYR A 242 -4.07 -1.98 -3.92
CA TYR A 242 -5.38 -2.33 -4.46
C TYR A 242 -6.45 -1.27 -4.15
N ASN A 243 -6.42 -0.63 -2.97
CA ASN A 243 -7.34 0.46 -2.63
C ASN A 243 -6.71 1.86 -2.75
N ASN A 244 -5.56 1.98 -3.40
CA ASN A 244 -4.89 3.26 -3.57
C ASN A 244 -5.61 4.12 -4.63
N LEU A 245 -6.27 5.18 -4.16
CA LEU A 245 -7.00 6.10 -5.04
C LEU A 245 -6.10 6.93 -5.97
N GLY A 246 -4.80 7.03 -5.68
CA GLY A 246 -3.83 7.66 -6.57
C GLY A 246 -3.32 6.75 -7.69
N TYR A 247 -3.53 5.45 -7.55
CA TYR A 247 -2.99 4.38 -8.41
C TYR A 247 -4.06 3.33 -8.68
N SER A 248 -5.17 3.77 -9.28
CA SER A 248 -6.35 2.91 -9.44
C SER A 248 -6.17 1.76 -10.44
N GLY A 249 -5.10 1.82 -11.25
CA GLY A 249 -4.73 0.78 -12.21
C GLY A 249 -4.48 -0.59 -11.58
N VAL A 250 -3.95 -0.64 -10.35
CA VAL A 250 -3.76 -1.90 -9.62
C VAL A 250 -5.08 -2.65 -9.43
N LYS A 251 -6.14 -1.93 -9.02
CA LYS A 251 -7.47 -2.51 -8.79
C LYS A 251 -8.02 -3.13 -10.07
N GLU A 252 -7.88 -2.42 -11.19
CA GLU A 252 -8.37 -2.89 -12.48
C GLU A 252 -7.55 -4.08 -13.01
N ALA A 253 -6.23 -4.07 -12.81
CA ALA A 253 -5.36 -5.20 -13.14
C ALA A 253 -5.76 -6.49 -12.39
N VAL A 254 -5.97 -6.38 -11.07
CA VAL A 254 -6.42 -7.52 -10.24
C VAL A 254 -7.79 -8.02 -10.70
N LYS A 255 -8.77 -7.13 -10.91
CA LYS A 255 -10.11 -7.51 -11.36
C LYS A 255 -10.08 -8.22 -12.72
N MET A 256 -9.33 -7.67 -13.67
CA MET A 256 -9.20 -8.26 -15.00
C MET A 256 -8.59 -9.65 -14.91
N PHE A 257 -7.44 -9.76 -14.23
CA PHE A 257 -6.75 -11.02 -14.02
C PHE A 257 -7.64 -12.10 -13.38
N CYS A 258 -8.35 -11.73 -12.31
CA CYS A 258 -9.20 -12.67 -11.58
C CYS A 258 -10.39 -13.13 -12.41
N LYS A 259 -10.99 -12.23 -13.21
CA LYS A 259 -12.07 -12.57 -14.14
C LYS A 259 -11.61 -13.57 -15.21
N GLU A 260 -10.41 -13.41 -15.75
CA GLU A 260 -9.88 -14.27 -16.81
C GLU A 260 -9.44 -15.65 -16.30
N ASN A 261 -8.96 -15.73 -15.06
CA ASN A 261 -8.36 -16.94 -14.50
C ASN A 261 -9.26 -17.66 -13.49
N ASP A 262 -10.52 -17.21 -13.32
CA ASP A 262 -11.44 -17.67 -12.27
C ASP A 262 -10.79 -17.68 -10.88
N ALA A 263 -9.96 -16.67 -10.62
CA ALA A 263 -9.24 -16.52 -9.37
C ALA A 263 -10.05 -15.67 -8.39
N VAL A 264 -9.90 -15.96 -7.10
CA VAL A 264 -10.55 -15.22 -6.01
C VAL A 264 -9.47 -14.58 -5.15
N TYR A 265 -9.74 -13.37 -4.67
CA TYR A 265 -8.86 -12.63 -3.79
C TYR A 265 -9.55 -12.24 -2.48
N PHE A 266 -8.75 -12.04 -1.44
CA PHE A 266 -9.18 -11.57 -0.12
C PHE A 266 -8.53 -10.21 0.20
N PRO A 267 -9.29 -9.18 0.60
CA PRO A 267 -8.74 -7.87 0.96
C PRO A 267 -8.09 -7.85 2.34
N LEU A 268 -6.95 -7.16 2.47
CA LEU A 268 -6.30 -6.86 3.75
C LEU A 268 -6.62 -5.44 4.21
N SER A 269 -6.63 -5.24 5.53
CA SER A 269 -6.92 -3.96 6.18
C SER A 269 -5.66 -3.13 6.46
N ASP A 270 -4.68 -3.15 5.55
CA ASP A 270 -3.47 -2.35 5.61
C ASP A 270 -3.65 -0.99 4.89
N CYS A 271 -2.70 -0.09 5.13
CA CYS A 271 -2.64 1.21 4.45
C CYS A 271 -2.62 1.02 2.93
N HIS A 272 -3.37 1.83 2.19
CA HIS A 272 -3.62 1.68 0.74
C HIS A 272 -4.33 0.39 0.31
N GLY A 273 -4.53 -0.56 1.21
CA GLY A 273 -5.22 -1.82 1.00
C GLY A 273 -4.48 -2.75 0.05
N SER A 274 -4.06 -3.91 0.57
CA SER A 274 -3.61 -5.04 -0.23
C SER A 274 -4.76 -6.02 -0.50
N VAL A 275 -4.55 -6.89 -1.48
CA VAL A 275 -5.33 -8.12 -1.65
C VAL A 275 -4.41 -9.33 -1.71
N VAL A 276 -4.96 -10.49 -1.36
CA VAL A 276 -4.26 -11.77 -1.38
C VAL A 276 -4.96 -12.72 -2.33
N ILE A 277 -4.22 -13.28 -3.28
CA ILE A 277 -4.65 -14.42 -4.10
C ILE A 277 -3.93 -15.67 -3.58
N THR A 278 -4.65 -16.79 -3.51
CA THR A 278 -4.11 -18.10 -3.11
C THR A 278 -4.45 -19.16 -4.15
N LYS A 279 -3.66 -20.23 -4.19
CA LYS A 279 -3.89 -21.41 -5.06
C LYS A 279 -3.98 -22.69 -4.25
#